data_AF-A0A1E1XTQ9-F1
#
_entry.id   AF-A0A1E1XTQ9-F1
#
_cell.length_a   1.000
_cell.length_b   1.000
_cell.length_c   1.000
_cell.angle_alpha   90.00
_cell.angle_beta   90.00
_cell.angle_gamma   90.00
#
_symmetry.space_group_name_H-M   'P 1'
#
loop_
_entity.id
_entity.type
_entity.pdbx_description
1 polymer ?
#
loop_
_entity_poly.entity_id
_entity_poly.type
_entity_poly.pdbx_seq_one_letter_code
_entity_poly.pdbx_strand_id
1 'polypeptide(L)'
;KVCWMVVWLLLLIFAAFWVASFAAFWYILVYVLVPCVPAAKDVAALLHRGVLLPYFCSDNLVNGRDLNSGVQFICSGGTVPT
;
A
#
# COMPACT_ATOMS: atom_id res chain seq x y z
N LYS A 1 8.39 5.79 -21.39
CA LYS A 1 8.80 6.16 -20.02
C LYS A 1 7.79 7.10 -19.34
N VAL A 2 7.40 8.21 -19.98
CA VAL A 2 6.42 9.16 -19.38
C VAL A 2 5.00 8.58 -19.24
N CYS A 3 4.50 7.85 -20.24
CA CYS A 3 3.17 7.23 -20.16
C CYS A 3 3.02 6.29 -18.94
N TRP A 4 4.12 5.66 -18.54
CA TRP A 4 4.16 4.76 -17.40
C TRP A 4 4.05 5.49 -16.05
N MET A 5 4.71 6.66 -15.96
CA MET A 5 4.62 7.52 -14.79
C MET A 5 3.21 8.09 -14.61
N VAL A 6 2.55 8.50 -15.70
CA VAL A 6 1.18 9.04 -15.64
C VAL A 6 0.18 8.00 -15.11
N VAL A 7 0.34 6.72 -15.47
CA VAL A 7 -0.51 5.62 -14.98
C VAL A 7 -0.34 5.41 -13.47
N TRP A 8 0.90 5.41 -12.97
CA TRP A 8 1.18 5.32 -11.54
C TRP A 8 0.66 6.54 -10.75
N LEU A 9 0.74 7.74 -11.33
CA LEU A 9 0.23 8.97 -10.71
C LEU A 9 -1.31 8.96 -10.60
N LEU A 10 -2.00 8.52 -11.66
CA LEU A 10 -3.46 8.32 -11.65
C LEU A 10 -3.88 7.27 -10.60
N LEU A 11 -3.14 6.16 -10.49
CA LEU A 11 -3.38 5.16 -9.44
C LEU A 11 -3.16 5.71 -8.03
N LEU A 12 -2.14 6.54 -7.84
CA LEU A 12 -1.86 7.17 -6.55
C LEU A 12 -3.04 8.04 -6.10
N ILE A 13 -3.59 8.85 -7.00
CA ILE A 13 -4.62 9.83 -6.65
C ILE A 13 -6.03 9.23 -6.54
N PHE A 14 -6.41 8.31 -7.43
CA PHE A 14 -7.76 7.74 -7.44
C PHE A 14 -7.91 6.52 -6.51
N ALA A 15 -6.88 5.69 -6.39
CA ALA A 15 -6.98 4.44 -5.63
C ALA A 15 -6.20 4.52 -4.30
N ALA A 16 -4.90 4.85 -4.35
CA ALA A 16 -4.05 4.78 -3.18
C ALA A 16 -4.47 5.79 -2.09
N PHE A 17 -4.87 7.00 -2.47
CA PHE A 17 -5.33 8.02 -1.53
C PHE A 17 -6.61 7.61 -0.78
N TRP A 18 -7.56 6.99 -1.48
CA TRP A 18 -8.82 6.54 -0.89
C TRP A 18 -8.63 5.33 0.02
N VAL A 19 -7.88 4.33 -0.45
CA VAL A 19 -7.60 3.11 0.31
C VAL A 19 -6.74 3.41 1.54
N ALA A 20 -5.72 4.27 1.42
CA ALA A 20 -4.87 4.64 2.54
C ALA A 20 -5.66 5.40 3.62
N SER A 21 -6.56 6.30 3.22
CA SER A 21 -7.41 7.04 4.16
C SER A 21 -8.34 6.11 4.95
N PHE A 22 -8.99 5.17 4.26
CA PHE A 22 -9.90 4.21 4.90
C PHE A 22 -9.12 3.21 5.78
N ALA A 23 -7.95 2.76 5.32
CA ALA A 23 -7.10 1.84 6.06
C ALA A 23 -6.48 2.48 7.31
N ALA A 24 -6.05 3.75 7.25
CA ALA A 24 -5.48 4.47 8.39
C ALA A 24 -6.49 4.63 9.53
N PHE A 25 -7.75 4.92 9.20
CA PHE A 25 -8.83 5.03 10.18
C PHE A 25 -9.04 3.71 10.94
N TRP A 26 -9.12 2.59 10.22
CA TRP A 26 -9.30 1.27 10.83
C TRP A 26 -8.04 0.79 11.58
N TYR A 27 -6.85 1.23 11.15
CA TYR A 27 -5.57 0.80 11.71
C TYR A 27 -5.37 1.32 13.12
N ILE A 28 -5.70 2.59 13.35
CA ILE A 28 -5.61 3.21 14.68
C ILE A 28 -6.47 2.44 15.70
N LEU A 29 -7.67 2.00 15.29
CA LEU A 29 -8.57 1.23 16.14
C LEU A 29 -8.03 -0.17 16.47
N VAL A 30 -7.52 -0.89 15.46
CA VAL A 30 -6.95 -2.23 15.65
C VAL A 30 -5.63 -2.18 16.43
N TYR A 31 -4.81 -1.15 16.22
CA TYR A 31 -3.49 -1.00 16.84
C TYR A 31 -3.57 -0.90 18.37
N VAL A 32 -4.63 -0.29 18.90
CA VAL A 32 -4.87 -0.23 20.36
C VAL A 32 -5.22 -1.62 20.95
N LEU A 33 -5.77 -2.53 20.14
CA LEU A 33 -6.10 -3.91 20.55
C LEU A 33 -4.94 -4.91 20.31
N VAL A 34 -3.93 -4.56 19.51
CA VAL A 34 -2.73 -5.39 19.27
C VAL A 34 -2.01 -5.88 20.54
N PRO A 35 -1.83 -5.09 21.62
CA PRO A 35 -1.20 -5.60 22.84
C PRO A 35 -2.05 -6.66 23.56
N CYS A 36 -3.36 -6.71 23.31
CA CYS A 36 -4.30 -7.59 24.00
C CYS A 36 -4.58 -8.89 23.22
N VAL A 37 -4.45 -8.87 21.88
CA VAL A 37 -4.79 -10.01 21.01
C VAL A 37 -3.67 -10.26 20.00
N PRO A 38 -2.93 -11.38 20.09
CA PRO A 38 -1.83 -11.69 19.17
C PRO A 38 -2.29 -11.90 17.72
N ALA A 39 -3.54 -12.32 17.50
CA ALA A 39 -4.13 -12.47 16.16
C ALA A 39 -4.43 -11.13 15.46
N ALA A 40 -4.51 -10.01 16.20
CA ALA A 40 -4.73 -8.69 15.62
C ALA A 40 -3.47 -8.17 14.88
N LYS A 41 -2.31 -8.80 15.10
CA LYS A 41 -1.05 -8.44 14.44
C LYS A 41 -1.11 -8.67 12.93
N ASP A 42 -1.69 -9.78 12.47
CA ASP A 42 -1.81 -10.07 11.04
C ASP A 42 -2.74 -9.09 10.33
N VAL A 43 -3.84 -8.73 10.98
CA VAL A 43 -4.79 -7.73 10.47
C VAL A 43 -4.15 -6.34 10.42
N ALA A 44 -3.44 -5.95 11.49
CA ALA A 44 -2.70 -4.70 11.53
C ALA A 44 -1.61 -4.66 10.45
N ALA A 45 -0.89 -5.76 10.22
CA ALA A 45 0.13 -5.87 9.18
C ALA A 45 -0.45 -5.70 7.78
N LEU A 46 -1.56 -6.38 7.47
CA LEU A 46 -2.26 -6.27 6.18
C LEU A 46 -2.73 -4.83 5.94
N LEU A 47 -3.28 -4.21 6.97
CA LEU A 47 -3.83 -2.87 6.89
C LEU A 47 -2.74 -1.80 6.76
N HIS A 48 -1.60 -1.99 7.44
CA HIS A 48 -0.42 -1.16 7.22
C HIS A 48 0.07 -1.23 5.78
N ARG A 49 -0.04 -2.39 5.10
CA ARG A 49 0.31 -2.50 3.67
C ARG A 49 -0.58 -1.63 2.79
N GLY A 50 -1.87 -1.52 3.12
CA GLY A 50 -2.81 -0.62 2.44
C GLY A 50 -2.40 0.86 2.57
N VAL A 51 -1.93 1.26 3.76
CA VAL A 51 -1.46 2.63 4.02
C VAL A 51 -0.12 2.93 3.34
N LEU A 52 0.72 1.92 3.09
CA LEU A 52 2.01 2.04 2.41
C LEU A 52 1.91 2.01 0.87
N LEU A 53 0.76 1.64 0.34
CA LEU A 53 0.47 1.59 -1.09
C LEU A 53 0.74 2.91 -1.85
N PRO A 54 0.38 4.10 -1.34
CA PRO A 54 0.74 5.37 -1.99
C PRO A 54 2.26 5.62 -2.02
N TYR A 55 3.00 5.21 -0.99
CA TYR A 55 4.46 5.33 -0.97
C TYR A 55 5.08 4.41 -2.02
N PHE A 56 4.61 3.16 -2.11
CA PHE A 56 4.99 2.26 -3.19
C PHE A 56 4.67 2.87 -4.57
N CYS A 57 3.55 3.58 -4.70
CA CYS A 57 3.24 4.31 -5.93
C CYS A 57 4.22 5.40 -6.29
N SER A 58 4.59 6.25 -5.34
CA SER A 58 5.59 7.29 -5.58
C SER A 58 6.98 6.73 -5.91
N ASP A 59 7.37 5.60 -5.30
CA ASP A 59 8.69 5.03 -5.54
C ASP A 59 8.81 4.40 -6.94
N ASN A 60 7.80 3.65 -7.37
CA ASN A 60 7.78 3.08 -8.72
C ASN A 60 7.62 4.15 -9.81
N LEU A 61 6.95 5.27 -9.49
CA LEU A 61 6.86 6.45 -10.35
C LEU A 61 8.24 7.03 -10.63
N VAL A 62 9.03 7.28 -9.57
CA VAL A 62 10.37 7.89 -9.68
C VAL A 62 11.36 6.94 -10.36
N ASN A 63 11.28 5.65 -10.07
CA ASN A 63 12.14 4.63 -10.68
C ASN A 63 11.66 4.18 -12.08
N GLY A 64 10.49 4.62 -12.55
CA GLY A 64 9.94 4.27 -13.85
C GLY A 64 9.65 2.77 -14.05
N ARG A 65 9.23 2.06 -12.99
CA ARG A 65 9.00 0.60 -12.98
C ARG A 65 7.64 0.20 -13.54
N ASP A 66 7.61 -0.85 -14.36
CA ASP A 66 6.41 -1.40 -15.04
C ASP A 66 5.34 -1.99 -14.09
N LEU A 67 4.13 -2.28 -14.58
CA LEU A 67 2.93 -2.67 -13.78
C LEU A 67 3.16 -4.02 -13.12
N ASN A 68 4.14 -4.76 -13.61
CA ASN A 68 4.61 -6.01 -13.05
C ASN A 68 4.99 -5.86 -11.56
N SER A 69 5.52 -4.71 -11.14
CA SER A 69 5.78 -4.45 -9.71
C SER A 69 4.49 -4.27 -8.90
N GLY A 70 3.45 -3.67 -9.48
CA GLY A 70 2.12 -3.61 -8.91
C GLY A 70 1.47 -4.99 -8.78
N VAL A 71 1.60 -5.83 -9.81
CA VAL A 71 1.12 -7.22 -9.78
C VAL A 71 1.89 -8.04 -8.73
N GLN A 72 3.20 -7.83 -8.58
CA GLN A 72 4.00 -8.43 -7.51
C GLN A 72 3.54 -8.00 -6.11
N PHE A 73 3.13 -6.74 -5.93
CA PHE A 73 2.57 -6.28 -4.66
C PHE A 73 1.26 -7.02 -4.32
N ILE A 74 0.39 -7.26 -5.32
CA ILE A 74 -0.86 -8.00 -5.16
C ILE A 74 -0.60 -9.50 -4.93
N CYS A 75 0.28 -10.13 -5.72
CA CYS A 75 0.53 -11.59 -5.70
C CYS A 75 1.46 -12.04 -4.56
N SER A 76 2.42 -11.22 -4.16
CA SER A 76 3.35 -11.51 -3.04
C SER A 76 2.83 -10.98 -1.69
N GLY A 77 1.60 -10.42 -1.70
CA GLY A 77 0.96 -9.88 -0.51
C GLY A 77 1.64 -8.63 0.06
N GLY A 78 2.55 -7.95 -0.66
CA GLY A 78 3.09 -6.65 -0.27
C GLY A 78 4.53 -6.62 0.28
N THR A 79 5.43 -7.48 -0.21
CA THR A 79 6.87 -7.20 -0.07
C THR A 79 7.24 -6.05 -1.00
N VAL A 80 7.51 -4.89 -0.42
CA VAL A 80 8.18 -3.80 -1.13
C VAL A 80 9.54 -4.35 -1.56
N PRO A 81 9.88 -4.39 -2.85
CA PRO A 81 11.24 -4.71 -3.27
C PRO A 81 12.12 -3.54 -2.80
N THR A 82 12.76 -3.75 -1.65
CA THR A 82 13.91 -2.97 -1.18
C THR A 82 15.07 -3.14 -2.14
#